data_AF-A0A3N5U4E5-F1
#
_entry.id   AF-A0A3N5U4E5-F1
#
_cell.length_a   1.000
_cell.length_b   1.000
_cell.length_c   1.000
_cell.angle_alpha   90.00
_cell.angle_beta   90.00
_cell.angle_gamma   90.00
#
_symmetry.space_group_name_H-M   'P 1'
#
loop_
_entity.id
_entity.type
_entity.pdbx_description
1 polymer ?
#
loop_
_entity_poly.entity_id
_entity_poly.type
_entity_poly.pdbx_seq_one_letter_code
_entity_poly.pdbx_strand_id
1 'polypeptide(L)'
;MKSALMKVLLALLLLTNAAFAADPLPSWNDGPTKQGIISFVDKVTKEGSPTFVPPAERIATFDNDGTLWCEQPLPVQLYFALDRVKVLAPQHPEWKTKEPFASLLKGDLKTALAGGDRALLEIVMATHTGMTTVEFEQIVKNWIATAKHPKTGKLYTEMVYQPMLELLAYLRSNGFKNYIVSGGGIEFMRPWTEKVYGIPPEQVVGSSIKTKFEMRDGKPVLVRLPQLNFNDDKGGKPVGINQHIGRRPIAAFGNSAGDEQMLEYTQGGSGARFMLLVLHDDAAREYAYGPANGLPNVKLGAFTQAVYDKAQKEGWAVVSMHGDWNQVYPFERSPVTAIDILLEPDVTMLQHAEAVNARLLKVYPKGFALDATHRPHITMIQRFVRTADLDKVYAAAGQVLARANVTAMKLEAFKYYYIPSQDIGLSGIVAKPTPELLKLQADLIAAVTPFTVETGTSAAFVTTPDDPVIDPFLIQYVSAFVPKASGEHFNPHVTTGVALREYLDRLLAEPFAPFTFSPAGAAVYQLGQFGTASKKLKEWDLRP
;
A
#
# COMPACT_ATOMS: atom_id res chain seq x y z
N MET A 1 -16.47 13.52 52.19
CA MET A 1 -15.32 12.75 51.62
C MET A 1 -15.74 11.66 50.62
N LYS A 2 -16.87 10.96 50.78
CA LYS A 2 -17.29 9.90 49.82
C LYS A 2 -17.80 10.40 48.45
N SER A 3 -18.32 11.63 48.33
CA SER A 3 -18.84 12.14 47.03
C SER A 3 -17.78 12.81 46.13
N ALA A 4 -16.64 13.23 46.69
CA ALA A 4 -15.51 13.76 45.91
C ALA A 4 -14.71 12.62 45.25
N LEU A 5 -14.53 11.51 45.96
CA LEU A 5 -13.83 10.32 45.45
C LEU A 5 -14.58 9.68 44.26
N MET A 6 -15.92 9.73 44.26
CA MET A 6 -16.74 9.15 43.18
C MET A 6 -16.78 10.02 41.92
N LYS A 7 -16.60 11.35 42.04
CA LYS A 7 -16.47 12.26 40.88
C LYS A 7 -15.07 12.22 40.26
N VAL A 8 -14.03 11.96 41.06
CA VAL A 8 -12.66 11.72 40.56
C VAL A 8 -12.55 10.35 39.87
N LEU A 9 -13.21 9.31 40.39
CA LEU A 9 -13.25 8.00 39.71
C LEU A 9 -14.01 8.04 38.37
N LEU A 10 -15.10 8.81 38.28
CA LEU A 10 -15.86 8.95 37.03
C LEU A 10 -15.16 9.85 35.99
N ALA A 11 -14.32 10.79 36.43
CA ALA A 11 -13.47 11.59 35.54
C ALA A 11 -12.22 10.82 35.06
N LEU A 12 -11.70 9.86 35.85
CA LEU A 12 -10.62 8.96 35.41
C LEU A 12 -11.09 7.83 34.47
N LEU A 13 -12.38 7.49 34.46
CA LEU A 13 -12.96 6.50 33.53
C LEU A 13 -13.35 7.10 32.16
N LEU A 14 -13.26 8.42 31.98
CA LEU A 14 -13.55 9.13 30.73
C LEU A 14 -12.29 9.63 30.00
N LEU A 15 -11.09 9.33 30.51
CA LEU A 15 -9.84 9.64 29.85
C LEU A 15 -9.13 8.34 29.45
N THR A 16 -9.08 8.12 28.15
CA THR A 16 -8.19 7.20 27.41
C THR A 16 -8.65 5.76 27.17
N ASN A 17 -9.86 5.60 26.64
CA ASN A 17 -10.04 4.70 25.49
C ASN A 17 -10.00 5.56 24.21
N ALA A 18 -8.86 6.19 23.94
CA ALA A 18 -8.51 6.51 22.57
C ALA A 18 -8.09 5.18 21.94
N ALA A 19 -9.07 4.35 21.60
CA ALA A 19 -8.85 3.35 20.58
C ALA A 19 -8.37 4.15 19.37
N PHE A 20 -7.10 3.99 18.98
CA PHE A 20 -6.64 4.48 17.70
C PHE A 20 -7.60 3.88 16.68
N ALA A 21 -8.51 4.70 16.15
CA ALA A 21 -9.32 4.28 15.03
C ALA A 21 -8.33 3.86 13.94
N ALA A 22 -8.46 2.62 13.47
CA ALA A 22 -7.63 2.14 12.38
C ALA A 22 -7.75 3.15 11.23
N ASP A 23 -6.61 3.56 10.67
CA ASP A 23 -6.57 4.46 9.53
C ASP A 23 -7.48 3.91 8.42
N PRO A 24 -8.55 4.63 8.01
CA PRO A 24 -9.50 4.11 7.03
C PRO A 24 -8.91 4.05 5.62
N LEU A 25 -7.79 4.74 5.38
CA LEU A 25 -7.15 4.91 4.08
C LEU A 25 -5.62 4.69 4.19
N PRO A 26 -5.16 3.50 4.62
CA PRO A 26 -3.75 3.26 4.97
C PRO A 26 -2.79 3.33 3.77
N SER A 27 -3.24 3.05 2.56
CA SER A 27 -2.42 3.20 1.35
C SER A 27 -2.36 4.63 0.81
N TRP A 28 -3.08 5.56 1.44
CA TRP A 28 -3.01 6.99 1.16
C TRP A 28 -2.02 7.67 2.12
N ASN A 29 -1.07 8.40 1.54
CA ASN A 29 -0.17 9.27 2.29
C ASN A 29 -0.97 10.36 3.02
N ASP A 30 -0.45 10.78 4.16
CA ASP A 30 -1.03 11.90 4.88
C ASP A 30 -0.83 13.19 4.07
N GLY A 31 -1.93 13.84 3.71
CA GLY A 31 -1.92 14.97 2.79
C GLY A 31 -3.30 15.56 2.56
N PRO A 32 -3.39 16.66 1.80
CA PRO A 32 -4.64 17.38 1.58
C PRO A 32 -5.72 16.52 0.95
N THR A 33 -5.37 15.57 0.07
CA THR A 33 -6.36 14.73 -0.60
C THR A 33 -7.01 13.72 0.34
N LYS A 34 -6.20 12.98 1.12
CA LYS A 34 -6.69 12.05 2.16
C LYS A 34 -7.56 12.78 3.18
N GLN A 35 -7.10 13.95 3.65
CA GLN A 35 -7.87 14.79 4.57
C GLN A 35 -9.17 15.30 3.94
N GLY A 36 -9.16 15.66 2.65
CA GLY A 36 -10.34 16.09 1.92
C GLY A 36 -11.42 15.01 1.85
N ILE A 37 -11.03 13.77 1.57
CA ILE A 37 -11.92 12.61 1.54
C ILE A 37 -12.56 12.40 2.93
N ILE A 38 -11.73 12.28 3.98
CA ILE A 38 -12.21 12.03 5.35
C ILE A 38 -13.11 13.18 5.82
N SER A 39 -12.70 14.43 5.60
CA SER A 39 -13.48 15.60 5.98
C SER A 39 -14.84 15.66 5.27
N PHE A 40 -14.89 15.30 3.98
CA PHE A 40 -16.14 15.24 3.23
C PHE A 40 -17.08 14.17 3.82
N VAL A 41 -16.57 12.96 4.03
CA VAL A 41 -17.36 11.86 4.59
C VAL A 41 -17.88 12.22 5.98
N ASP A 42 -17.04 12.76 6.86
CA ASP A 42 -17.45 13.22 8.18
C ASP A 42 -18.58 14.27 8.11
N LYS A 43 -18.45 15.26 7.22
CA LYS A 43 -19.45 16.34 7.07
C LYS A 43 -20.82 15.85 6.62
N VAL A 44 -20.88 14.86 5.72
CA VAL A 44 -22.14 14.37 5.15
C VAL A 44 -22.76 13.22 5.94
N THR A 45 -22.00 12.61 6.86
CA THR A 45 -22.47 11.46 7.66
C THR A 45 -22.76 11.80 9.11
N LYS A 46 -22.17 12.87 9.66
CA LYS A 46 -22.39 13.31 11.04
C LYS A 46 -23.81 13.84 11.26
N GLU A 47 -24.58 13.15 12.10
CA GLU A 47 -25.92 13.61 12.50
C GLU A 47 -25.88 15.02 13.11
N GLY A 48 -26.85 15.85 12.75
CA GLY A 48 -26.91 17.26 13.14
C GLY A 48 -25.99 18.20 12.36
N SER A 49 -25.17 17.69 11.44
CA SER A 49 -24.42 18.52 10.49
C SER A 49 -25.38 19.24 9.54
N PRO A 50 -25.16 20.54 9.20
CA PRO A 50 -25.97 21.26 8.23
C PRO A 50 -25.85 20.68 6.81
N THR A 51 -24.83 19.87 6.55
CA THR A 51 -24.60 19.16 5.29
C THR A 51 -24.86 17.66 5.39
N PHE A 52 -25.53 17.20 6.45
CA PHE A 52 -25.88 15.79 6.60
C PHE A 52 -26.71 15.30 5.41
N VAL A 53 -26.35 14.13 4.89
CA VAL A 53 -27.08 13.43 3.82
C VAL A 53 -27.56 12.10 4.38
N PRO A 54 -28.86 11.75 4.26
CA PRO A 54 -29.36 10.46 4.73
C PRO A 54 -28.71 9.31 3.93
N PRO A 55 -28.47 8.12 4.53
CA PRO A 55 -27.80 7.01 3.85
C PRO A 55 -28.37 6.63 2.47
N ALA A 56 -29.69 6.75 2.30
CA ALA A 56 -30.36 6.45 1.02
C ALA A 56 -29.94 7.37 -0.15
N GLU A 57 -29.39 8.56 0.16
CA GLU A 57 -28.99 9.60 -0.80
C GLU A 57 -27.46 9.71 -0.96
N ARG A 58 -26.68 8.94 -0.19
CA ARG A 58 -25.21 8.92 -0.25
C ARG A 58 -24.73 8.12 -1.46
N ILE A 59 -24.89 8.68 -2.65
CA ILE A 59 -24.46 8.06 -3.90
C ILE A 59 -23.05 8.54 -4.26
N ALA A 60 -22.13 7.61 -4.52
CA ALA A 60 -20.80 7.87 -5.06
C ALA A 60 -20.63 7.15 -6.40
N THR A 61 -20.08 7.82 -7.41
CA THR A 61 -19.86 7.24 -8.75
C THR A 61 -18.37 7.21 -9.11
N PHE A 62 -17.92 6.09 -9.68
CA PHE A 62 -16.53 5.84 -10.06
C PHE A 62 -16.46 5.45 -11.53
N ASP A 63 -15.53 6.01 -12.31
CA ASP A 63 -15.09 5.28 -13.50
C ASP A 63 -14.35 4.01 -13.09
N ASN A 64 -14.13 3.09 -14.03
CA ASN A 64 -13.38 1.86 -13.82
C ASN A 64 -11.97 1.94 -14.43
N ASP A 65 -11.87 2.04 -15.76
CA ASP A 65 -10.59 2.13 -16.48
C ASP A 65 -9.82 3.39 -16.05
N GLY A 66 -8.57 3.23 -15.58
CA GLY A 66 -7.75 4.34 -15.09
C GLY A 66 -8.16 4.93 -13.74
N THR A 67 -9.32 4.55 -13.18
CA THR A 67 -9.80 5.06 -11.88
C THR A 67 -9.81 3.99 -10.80
N LEU A 68 -10.29 2.77 -11.08
CA LEU A 68 -10.28 1.64 -10.14
C LEU A 68 -9.21 0.59 -10.48
N TRP A 69 -8.78 0.52 -11.74
CA TRP A 69 -7.73 -0.39 -12.21
C TRP A 69 -6.90 0.19 -13.36
N CYS A 70 -5.80 -0.50 -13.67
CA CYS A 70 -4.90 -0.16 -14.77
C CYS A 70 -5.60 -0.23 -16.14
N GLU A 71 -5.48 0.82 -16.95
CA GLU A 71 -5.96 0.87 -18.34
C GLU A 71 -4.83 0.95 -19.38
N GLN A 72 -3.57 0.91 -18.95
CA GLN A 72 -2.42 0.94 -19.83
C GLN A 72 -1.88 -0.48 -20.06
N PRO A 73 -1.25 -0.75 -21.22
CA PRO A 73 -1.11 0.14 -22.38
C PRO A 73 -2.38 0.21 -23.25
N LEU A 74 -3.41 -0.57 -22.93
CA LEU A 74 -4.72 -0.54 -23.56
C LEU A 74 -5.81 -0.88 -22.53
N PRO A 75 -7.03 -0.34 -22.65
CA PRO A 75 -8.15 -0.71 -21.79
C PRO A 75 -8.38 -2.22 -21.79
N VAL A 76 -8.71 -2.80 -20.63
CA VAL A 76 -8.76 -4.26 -20.44
C VAL A 76 -9.81 -4.92 -21.35
N GLN A 77 -10.96 -4.27 -21.57
CA GLN A 77 -11.97 -4.79 -22.48
C GLN A 77 -11.48 -4.89 -23.92
N LEU A 78 -10.53 -4.06 -24.33
CA LEU A 78 -9.92 -4.19 -25.65
C LEU A 78 -9.07 -5.46 -25.73
N TYR A 79 -8.30 -5.82 -24.69
CA TYR A 79 -7.64 -7.12 -24.61
C TYR A 79 -8.61 -8.30 -24.71
N PHE A 80 -9.75 -8.21 -24.04
CA PHE A 80 -10.81 -9.20 -24.18
C PHE A 80 -11.29 -9.30 -25.63
N ALA A 81 -11.60 -8.17 -26.27
CA ALA A 81 -12.08 -8.14 -27.64
C ALA A 81 -11.04 -8.69 -28.63
N LEU A 82 -9.74 -8.39 -28.42
CA LEU A 82 -8.62 -8.93 -29.19
C LEU A 82 -8.58 -10.46 -29.14
N ASP A 83 -8.69 -11.05 -27.95
CA ASP A 83 -8.68 -12.50 -27.81
C ASP A 83 -9.95 -13.15 -28.36
N ARG A 84 -11.10 -12.47 -28.24
CA ARG A 84 -12.34 -12.90 -28.88
C ARG A 84 -12.23 -12.94 -30.40
N VAL A 85 -11.59 -11.95 -31.03
CA VAL A 85 -11.37 -11.97 -32.49
C VAL A 85 -10.53 -13.17 -32.88
N LYS A 86 -9.46 -13.50 -32.16
CA LYS A 86 -8.64 -14.69 -32.45
C LYS A 86 -9.45 -15.98 -32.36
N VAL A 87 -10.30 -16.11 -31.33
CA VAL A 87 -11.16 -17.29 -31.14
C VAL A 87 -12.20 -17.43 -32.26
N LEU A 88 -12.75 -16.31 -32.72
CA LEU A 88 -13.81 -16.29 -33.75
C LEU A 88 -13.25 -16.29 -35.18
N ALA A 89 -11.99 -15.92 -35.40
CA ALA A 89 -11.38 -15.81 -36.73
C ALA A 89 -11.52 -17.04 -37.64
N PRO A 90 -11.48 -18.30 -37.15
CA PRO A 90 -11.75 -19.47 -38.00
C PRO A 90 -13.14 -19.48 -38.63
N GLN A 91 -14.11 -18.80 -38.02
CA GLN A 91 -15.50 -18.67 -38.50
C GLN A 91 -15.69 -17.44 -39.41
N HIS A 92 -14.68 -16.57 -39.50
CA HIS A 92 -14.70 -15.32 -40.25
C HIS A 92 -13.49 -15.19 -41.19
N PRO A 93 -13.43 -15.96 -42.30
CA PRO A 93 -12.31 -15.90 -43.23
C PRO A 93 -12.05 -14.49 -43.79
N GLU A 94 -13.09 -13.65 -43.90
CA GLU A 94 -13.02 -12.27 -44.37
C GLU A 94 -12.18 -11.37 -43.45
N TRP A 95 -12.03 -11.70 -42.16
CA TRP A 95 -11.22 -10.92 -41.22
C TRP A 95 -9.72 -10.96 -41.52
N LYS A 96 -9.27 -11.88 -42.39
CA LYS A 96 -7.86 -11.89 -42.84
C LYS A 96 -7.49 -10.67 -43.69
N THR A 97 -8.46 -10.04 -44.33
CA THR A 97 -8.25 -8.89 -45.23
C THR A 97 -9.07 -7.67 -44.87
N LYS A 98 -10.15 -7.83 -44.08
CA LYS A 98 -11.00 -6.72 -43.65
C LYS A 98 -10.44 -6.03 -42.40
N GLU A 99 -10.22 -4.71 -42.49
CA GLU A 99 -9.89 -3.88 -41.33
C GLU A 99 -11.13 -3.58 -40.46
N PRO A 100 -10.98 -3.37 -39.13
CA PRO A 100 -9.72 -3.39 -38.36
C PRO A 100 -9.21 -4.80 -37.99
N PHE A 101 -9.96 -5.86 -38.32
CA PHE A 101 -9.66 -7.24 -37.90
C PHE A 101 -8.35 -7.80 -38.47
N ALA A 102 -8.02 -7.44 -39.71
CA ALA A 102 -6.80 -7.91 -40.37
C ALA A 102 -5.53 -7.41 -39.64
N SER A 103 -5.48 -6.12 -39.29
CA SER A 103 -4.40 -5.56 -38.48
C SER A 103 -4.37 -6.16 -37.07
N LEU A 104 -5.56 -6.37 -36.48
CA LEU A 104 -5.72 -6.98 -35.18
C LEU A 104 -5.10 -8.39 -35.10
N LEU A 105 -5.39 -9.23 -36.09
CA LEU A 105 -4.90 -10.61 -36.18
C LEU A 105 -3.39 -10.68 -36.41
N LYS A 106 -2.78 -9.63 -36.98
CA LYS A 106 -1.33 -9.48 -37.14
C LYS A 106 -0.64 -8.90 -35.91
N GLY A 107 -1.39 -8.53 -34.87
CA GLY A 107 -0.86 -7.85 -33.69
C GLY A 107 -0.52 -6.37 -33.92
N ASP A 108 -0.93 -5.78 -35.05
CA ASP A 108 -0.75 -4.36 -35.34
C ASP A 108 -1.88 -3.53 -34.70
N LEU A 109 -1.77 -3.34 -33.38
CA LEU A 109 -2.72 -2.59 -32.59
C LEU A 109 -2.81 -1.12 -33.01
N LYS A 110 -1.70 -0.54 -33.47
CA LYS A 110 -1.66 0.87 -33.91
C LYS A 110 -2.55 1.08 -35.12
N THR A 111 -2.46 0.20 -36.11
CA THR A 111 -3.28 0.27 -37.33
C THR A 111 -4.72 -0.16 -37.05
N ALA A 112 -4.93 -1.22 -36.27
CA ALA A 112 -6.27 -1.68 -35.92
C ALA A 112 -7.10 -0.61 -35.18
N LEU A 113 -6.45 0.21 -34.35
CA LEU A 113 -7.09 1.28 -33.59
C LEU A 113 -6.99 2.65 -34.25
N ALA A 114 -6.49 2.75 -35.49
CA ALA A 114 -6.34 4.02 -36.20
C ALA A 114 -7.70 4.73 -36.42
N GLY A 115 -8.78 3.97 -36.55
CA GLY A 115 -10.15 4.48 -36.66
C GLY A 115 -10.78 4.97 -35.36
N GLY A 116 -10.06 4.96 -34.23
CA GLY A 116 -10.54 5.43 -32.93
C GLY A 116 -11.80 4.67 -32.45
N ASP A 117 -12.74 5.42 -31.87
CA ASP A 117 -13.99 4.88 -31.29
C ASP A 117 -14.79 4.03 -32.29
N ARG A 118 -14.76 4.36 -33.58
CA ARG A 118 -15.45 3.60 -34.62
C ARG A 118 -14.85 2.20 -34.78
N ALA A 119 -13.51 2.10 -34.83
CA ALA A 119 -12.85 0.81 -34.94
C ALA A 119 -13.09 -0.05 -33.68
N LEU A 120 -13.06 0.57 -32.51
CA LEU A 120 -13.38 -0.09 -31.24
C LEU A 120 -14.82 -0.63 -31.25
N LEU A 121 -15.79 0.18 -31.70
CA LEU A 121 -17.18 -0.23 -31.81
C LEU A 121 -17.36 -1.38 -32.79
N GLU A 122 -16.73 -1.35 -33.96
CA GLU A 122 -16.79 -2.43 -34.96
C GLU A 122 -16.24 -3.75 -34.38
N ILE A 123 -15.13 -3.72 -33.65
CA ILE A 123 -14.55 -4.90 -32.99
C ILE A 123 -15.51 -5.46 -31.92
N VAL A 124 -16.04 -4.59 -31.06
CA VAL A 124 -16.97 -5.00 -29.98
C VAL A 124 -18.24 -5.60 -30.57
N MET A 125 -18.86 -4.95 -31.56
CA MET A 125 -20.09 -5.45 -32.20
C MET A 125 -19.89 -6.81 -32.87
N ALA A 126 -18.75 -7.02 -33.54
CA ALA A 126 -18.45 -8.28 -34.21
C ALA A 126 -18.17 -9.44 -33.24
N THR A 127 -17.66 -9.16 -32.04
CA THR A 127 -17.21 -10.20 -31.10
C THR A 127 -18.18 -10.52 -29.97
N HIS A 128 -19.22 -9.68 -29.79
CA HIS A 128 -20.10 -9.72 -28.62
C HIS A 128 -21.60 -9.92 -28.95
N THR A 129 -21.99 -10.17 -30.20
CA THR A 129 -23.42 -10.15 -30.60
C THR A 129 -23.90 -11.52 -31.10
N GLY A 130 -25.22 -11.73 -31.18
CA GLY A 130 -25.86 -12.98 -31.62
C GLY A 130 -26.04 -14.04 -30.52
N MET A 131 -25.22 -14.00 -29.47
CA MET A 131 -25.32 -14.85 -28.28
C MET A 131 -26.29 -14.29 -27.23
N THR A 132 -26.67 -15.12 -26.27
CA THR A 132 -27.42 -14.70 -25.09
C THR A 132 -26.55 -13.92 -24.11
N THR A 133 -27.17 -13.16 -23.22
CA THR A 133 -26.47 -12.45 -22.13
C THR A 133 -25.74 -13.42 -21.19
N VAL A 134 -26.32 -14.59 -20.92
CA VAL A 134 -25.74 -15.64 -20.07
C VAL A 134 -24.51 -16.28 -20.72
N GLU A 135 -24.56 -16.58 -22.02
CA GLU A 135 -23.40 -17.10 -22.75
C GLU A 135 -22.26 -16.06 -22.75
N PHE A 136 -22.58 -14.79 -22.98
CA PHE A 136 -21.59 -13.72 -22.95
C PHE A 136 -20.97 -13.56 -21.55
N GLU A 137 -21.78 -13.57 -20.49
CA GLU A 137 -21.31 -13.55 -19.11
C GLU A 137 -20.32 -14.68 -18.83
N GLN A 138 -20.62 -15.91 -19.27
CA GLN A 138 -19.73 -17.05 -19.05
C GLN A 138 -18.40 -16.89 -19.82
N ILE A 139 -18.45 -16.36 -21.04
CA ILE A 139 -17.24 -16.06 -21.83
C ILE A 139 -16.36 -15.04 -21.08
N VAL A 140 -16.96 -13.97 -20.55
CA VAL A 140 -16.24 -12.96 -19.76
C VAL A 140 -15.65 -13.59 -18.50
N LYS A 141 -16.43 -14.36 -17.73
CA LYS A 141 -15.96 -15.04 -16.51
C LYS A 141 -14.77 -15.95 -16.77
N ASN A 142 -14.81 -16.73 -17.85
CA ASN A 142 -13.73 -17.63 -18.22
C ASN A 142 -12.46 -16.86 -18.61
N TRP A 143 -12.61 -15.81 -19.41
CA TRP A 143 -11.48 -14.98 -19.84
C TRP A 143 -10.85 -14.25 -18.66
N ILE A 144 -11.64 -13.51 -17.87
CA ILE A 144 -11.13 -12.66 -16.79
C ILE A 144 -10.46 -13.46 -15.67
N ALA A 145 -10.85 -14.73 -15.47
CA ALA A 145 -10.23 -15.62 -14.49
C ALA A 145 -8.79 -16.04 -14.83
N THR A 146 -8.36 -15.88 -16.09
CA THR A 146 -7.06 -16.38 -16.57
C THR A 146 -6.24 -15.34 -17.32
N ALA A 147 -6.88 -14.30 -17.84
CA ALA A 147 -6.23 -13.26 -18.62
C ALA A 147 -5.31 -12.40 -17.76
N LYS A 148 -4.10 -12.18 -18.28
CA LYS A 148 -3.00 -11.52 -17.58
C LYS A 148 -2.56 -10.26 -18.29
N HIS A 149 -2.21 -9.26 -17.49
CA HIS A 149 -1.61 -8.03 -17.97
C HIS A 149 -0.20 -8.30 -18.55
N PRO A 150 0.12 -7.83 -19.76
CA PRO A 150 1.31 -8.26 -20.49
C PRO A 150 2.63 -7.81 -19.85
N LYS A 151 2.67 -6.66 -19.17
CA LYS A 151 3.90 -6.14 -18.52
C LYS A 151 4.17 -6.81 -17.17
N THR A 152 3.13 -7.08 -16.40
CA THR A 152 3.26 -7.51 -14.99
C THR A 152 3.04 -9.01 -14.78
N GLY A 153 2.38 -9.69 -15.73
CA GLY A 153 2.03 -11.10 -15.63
C GLY A 153 0.96 -11.43 -14.58
N LYS A 154 0.37 -10.40 -13.95
CA LYS A 154 -0.74 -10.50 -12.99
C LYS A 154 -2.08 -10.61 -13.69
N LEU A 155 -3.09 -11.19 -13.04
CA LEU A 155 -4.45 -11.16 -13.57
C LEU A 155 -4.93 -9.72 -13.68
N TYR A 156 -5.76 -9.39 -14.66
CA TYR A 156 -6.32 -8.03 -14.76
C TYR A 156 -7.11 -7.64 -13.50
N THR A 157 -7.75 -8.59 -12.82
CA THR A 157 -8.44 -8.35 -11.54
C THR A 157 -7.50 -8.14 -10.35
N GLU A 158 -6.19 -8.39 -10.51
CA GLU A 158 -5.16 -8.03 -9.53
C GLU A 158 -4.53 -6.66 -9.84
N MET A 159 -4.73 -6.12 -11.05
CA MET A 159 -4.23 -4.80 -11.49
C MET A 159 -5.14 -3.64 -11.03
N VAL A 160 -5.78 -3.81 -9.88
CA VAL A 160 -6.68 -2.82 -9.25
C VAL A 160 -5.90 -1.92 -8.29
N TYR A 161 -6.38 -0.71 -8.04
CA TYR A 161 -5.68 0.21 -7.14
C TYR A 161 -6.07 -0.01 -5.69
N GLN A 162 -5.10 -0.41 -4.85
CA GLN A 162 -5.29 -0.63 -3.42
C GLN A 162 -5.90 0.58 -2.69
N PRO A 163 -5.42 1.82 -2.91
CA PRO A 163 -6.02 3.02 -2.30
C PRO A 163 -7.51 3.19 -2.66
N MET A 164 -7.91 2.80 -3.87
CA MET A 164 -9.30 2.92 -4.32
C MET A 164 -10.19 1.80 -3.75
N LEU A 165 -9.64 0.60 -3.51
CA LEU A 165 -10.34 -0.44 -2.75
C LEU A 165 -10.65 0.01 -1.31
N GLU A 166 -9.69 0.67 -0.67
CA GLU A 166 -9.84 1.25 0.67
C GLU A 166 -10.90 2.36 0.68
N LEU A 167 -10.87 3.25 -0.31
CA LEU A 167 -11.88 4.30 -0.46
C LEU A 167 -13.28 3.73 -0.66
N LEU A 168 -13.44 2.71 -1.52
CA LEU A 168 -14.71 2.01 -1.70
C LEU A 168 -15.22 1.40 -0.39
N ALA A 169 -14.34 0.74 0.37
CA ALA A 169 -14.67 0.17 1.67
C ALA A 169 -15.07 1.23 2.69
N TYR A 170 -14.30 2.33 2.78
CA TYR A 170 -14.55 3.44 3.70
C TYR A 170 -15.88 4.15 3.40
N LEU A 171 -16.19 4.42 2.13
CA LEU A 171 -17.47 5.00 1.75
C LEU A 171 -18.63 4.07 2.12
N ARG A 172 -18.49 2.77 1.85
CA ARG A 172 -19.50 1.76 2.16
C ARG A 172 -19.75 1.64 3.67
N SER A 173 -18.70 1.62 4.49
CA SER A 173 -18.83 1.59 5.95
C SER A 173 -19.51 2.85 6.51
N ASN A 174 -19.51 3.93 5.74
CA ASN A 174 -20.18 5.19 6.03
C ASN A 174 -21.55 5.34 5.33
N GLY A 175 -22.11 4.23 4.83
CA GLY A 175 -23.47 4.17 4.30
C GLY A 175 -23.62 4.72 2.88
N PHE A 176 -22.53 4.87 2.12
CA PHE A 176 -22.61 5.19 0.70
C PHE A 176 -22.99 3.97 -0.14
N LYS A 177 -23.66 4.23 -1.27
CA LYS A 177 -23.81 3.29 -2.38
C LYS A 177 -22.82 3.68 -3.47
N ASN A 178 -21.90 2.78 -3.78
CA ASN A 178 -20.85 3.01 -4.77
C ASN A 178 -21.29 2.43 -6.12
N TYR A 179 -21.37 3.27 -7.14
CA TYR A 179 -21.70 2.89 -8.50
C TYR A 179 -20.48 2.99 -9.42
N ILE A 180 -20.37 2.07 -10.36
CA ILE A 180 -19.46 2.24 -11.51
C ILE A 180 -20.23 2.98 -12.61
N VAL A 181 -19.61 3.96 -13.26
CA VAL A 181 -20.10 4.71 -14.41
C VAL A 181 -18.97 4.85 -15.43
N SER A 182 -18.96 3.97 -16.43
CA SER A 182 -17.79 3.75 -17.28
C SER A 182 -18.12 3.64 -18.77
N GLY A 183 -17.24 4.16 -19.61
CA GLY A 183 -17.32 3.95 -21.06
C GLY A 183 -17.20 2.48 -21.47
N GLY A 184 -16.65 1.63 -20.59
CA GLY A 184 -16.58 0.19 -20.76
C GLY A 184 -17.96 -0.50 -20.81
N GLY A 185 -17.99 -1.70 -21.39
CA GLY A 185 -19.20 -2.49 -21.55
C GLY A 185 -19.80 -2.93 -20.22
N ILE A 186 -21.07 -2.58 -19.97
CA ILE A 186 -21.78 -2.91 -18.72
C ILE A 186 -21.78 -4.42 -18.42
N GLU A 187 -22.01 -5.26 -19.42
CA GLU A 187 -22.00 -6.72 -19.29
C GLU A 187 -20.60 -7.35 -19.34
N PHE A 188 -19.56 -6.57 -19.66
CA PHE A 188 -18.18 -6.99 -19.46
C PHE A 188 -17.75 -6.81 -18.01
N MET A 189 -18.24 -5.78 -17.32
CA MET A 189 -17.88 -5.48 -15.93
C MET A 189 -18.66 -6.31 -14.91
N ARG A 190 -20.00 -6.36 -15.04
CA ARG A 190 -20.91 -7.05 -14.11
C ARG A 190 -20.48 -8.45 -13.65
N PRO A 191 -19.85 -9.31 -14.48
CA PRO A 191 -19.53 -10.67 -14.06
C PRO A 191 -18.44 -10.79 -12.98
N TRP A 192 -17.68 -9.72 -12.70
CA TRP A 192 -16.52 -9.78 -11.80
C TRP A 192 -16.40 -8.61 -10.81
N THR A 193 -17.04 -7.45 -11.06
CA THR A 193 -16.89 -6.25 -10.20
C THR A 193 -17.34 -6.48 -8.76
N GLU A 194 -18.35 -7.33 -8.52
CA GLU A 194 -18.81 -7.59 -7.15
C GLU A 194 -17.74 -8.30 -6.32
N LYS A 195 -17.09 -9.31 -6.91
CA LYS A 195 -16.02 -10.05 -6.23
C LYS A 195 -14.78 -9.19 -5.96
N VAL A 196 -14.48 -8.25 -6.86
CA VAL A 196 -13.24 -7.46 -6.83
C VAL A 196 -13.40 -6.15 -6.07
N TYR A 197 -14.49 -5.42 -6.30
CA TYR A 197 -14.76 -4.08 -5.74
C TYR A 197 -15.86 -4.06 -4.67
N GLY A 198 -16.59 -5.16 -4.51
CA GLY A 198 -17.82 -5.19 -3.71
C GLY A 198 -18.94 -4.35 -4.33
N ILE A 199 -18.94 -4.14 -5.66
CA ILE A 199 -19.98 -3.39 -6.39
C ILE A 199 -20.85 -4.39 -7.17
N PRO A 200 -22.11 -4.63 -6.76
CA PRO A 200 -22.99 -5.63 -7.36
C PRO A 200 -23.47 -5.19 -8.76
N PRO A 201 -23.99 -6.13 -9.59
CA PRO A 201 -24.31 -5.85 -10.99
C PRO A 201 -25.31 -4.71 -11.24
N GLU A 202 -26.25 -4.48 -10.33
CA GLU A 202 -27.23 -3.38 -10.38
C GLU A 202 -26.63 -2.00 -10.05
N GLN A 203 -25.40 -1.96 -9.52
CA GLN A 203 -24.64 -0.74 -9.27
C GLN A 203 -23.56 -0.50 -10.35
N VAL A 204 -23.62 -1.24 -11.46
CA VAL A 204 -22.75 -1.04 -12.62
C VAL A 204 -23.53 -0.37 -13.74
N VAL A 205 -23.08 0.81 -14.14
CA VAL A 205 -23.52 1.58 -15.32
C VAL A 205 -22.38 1.57 -16.33
N GLY A 206 -22.71 1.36 -17.60
CA GLY A 206 -21.73 1.41 -18.66
C GLY A 206 -22.34 1.34 -20.05
N SER A 207 -21.48 1.38 -21.06
CA SER A 207 -21.89 1.25 -22.46
C SER A 207 -22.59 -0.09 -22.70
N SER A 208 -23.65 -0.06 -23.52
CA SER A 208 -24.51 -1.22 -23.74
C SER A 208 -24.96 -1.37 -25.19
N ILE A 209 -25.24 -2.61 -25.57
CA ILE A 209 -25.92 -2.94 -26.83
C ILE A 209 -27.38 -3.30 -26.53
N LYS A 210 -28.23 -3.25 -27.57
CA LYS A 210 -29.63 -3.65 -27.39
C LYS A 210 -29.72 -5.14 -27.13
N THR A 211 -30.69 -5.51 -26.29
CA THR A 211 -31.09 -6.90 -26.08
C THR A 211 -32.51 -7.11 -26.55
N LYS A 212 -32.81 -8.36 -26.96
CA LYS A 212 -34.14 -8.78 -27.36
C LYS A 212 -34.54 -10.03 -26.60
N PHE A 213 -35.77 -10.02 -26.07
CA PHE A 213 -36.39 -11.21 -25.50
C PHE A 213 -36.74 -12.20 -26.61
N GLU A 214 -36.31 -13.44 -26.46
CA GLU A 214 -36.63 -14.54 -27.37
C GLU A 214 -36.85 -15.84 -26.58
N MET A 215 -37.58 -16.78 -27.20
CA MET A 215 -37.65 -18.17 -26.71
C MET A 215 -36.66 -19.01 -27.53
N ARG A 216 -35.64 -19.58 -26.87
CA ARG A 216 -34.70 -20.54 -27.49
C ARG A 216 -34.84 -21.89 -26.79
N ASP A 217 -35.19 -22.93 -27.55
CA ASP A 217 -35.44 -24.28 -27.02
C ASP A 217 -36.42 -24.31 -25.83
N GLY A 218 -37.49 -23.51 -25.94
CA GLY A 218 -38.51 -23.38 -24.89
C GLY A 218 -38.08 -22.57 -23.65
N LYS A 219 -36.89 -21.97 -23.64
CA LYS A 219 -36.40 -21.13 -22.52
C LYS A 219 -36.42 -19.63 -22.87
N PRO A 220 -36.90 -18.77 -21.96
CA PRO A 220 -36.83 -17.32 -22.14
C PRO A 220 -35.38 -16.85 -22.00
N VAL A 221 -34.88 -16.12 -22.99
CA VAL A 221 -33.52 -15.59 -23.02
C VAL A 221 -33.49 -14.14 -23.50
N LEU A 222 -32.43 -13.43 -23.13
CA LEU A 222 -32.08 -12.14 -23.72
C LEU A 222 -30.93 -12.33 -24.70
N VAL A 223 -31.16 -11.95 -25.95
CA VAL A 223 -30.19 -12.05 -27.04
C VAL A 223 -29.57 -10.70 -27.31
N ARG A 224 -28.24 -10.68 -27.43
CA ARG A 224 -27.42 -9.51 -27.71
C ARG A 224 -27.51 -9.13 -29.19
N LEU A 225 -28.06 -7.97 -29.51
CA LEU A 225 -28.22 -7.50 -30.89
C LEU A 225 -26.98 -6.72 -31.36
N PRO A 226 -26.67 -6.74 -32.67
CA PRO A 226 -25.64 -5.89 -33.26
C PRO A 226 -26.13 -4.45 -33.43
N GLN A 227 -26.52 -3.82 -32.32
CA GLN A 227 -26.95 -2.43 -32.28
C GLN A 227 -26.56 -1.80 -30.94
N LEU A 228 -25.88 -0.65 -30.97
CA LEU A 228 -25.60 0.15 -29.78
C LEU A 228 -26.92 0.59 -29.12
N ASN A 229 -27.01 0.43 -27.81
CA ASN A 229 -28.12 0.94 -27.01
C ASN A 229 -27.73 2.27 -26.36
N PHE A 230 -26.56 2.33 -25.72
CA PHE A 230 -26.09 3.50 -25.01
C PHE A 230 -24.56 3.55 -24.95
N ASN A 231 -23.98 4.74 -25.06
CA ASN A 231 -22.56 5.00 -24.85
C ASN A 231 -22.39 5.82 -23.57
N ASP A 232 -21.79 5.22 -22.54
CA ASP A 232 -21.67 5.81 -21.20
C ASP A 232 -20.32 6.53 -21.01
N ASP A 233 -19.98 7.42 -21.94
CA ASP A 233 -18.74 8.21 -21.90
C ASP A 233 -19.03 9.71 -22.10
N LYS A 234 -18.19 10.58 -21.52
CA LYS A 234 -18.32 12.05 -21.57
C LYS A 234 -19.71 12.49 -21.10
N GLY A 235 -20.43 13.25 -21.93
CA GLY A 235 -21.82 13.66 -21.68
C GLY A 235 -22.82 12.50 -21.56
N GLY A 236 -22.44 11.28 -21.97
CA GLY A 236 -23.19 10.06 -21.69
C GLY A 236 -23.25 9.73 -20.20
N LYS A 237 -22.16 9.94 -19.43
CA LYS A 237 -22.10 9.56 -18.01
C LYS A 237 -23.21 10.19 -17.15
N PRO A 238 -23.49 11.51 -17.20
CA PRO A 238 -24.63 12.09 -16.51
C PRO A 238 -25.99 11.52 -16.93
N VAL A 239 -26.15 11.15 -18.20
CA VAL A 239 -27.37 10.54 -18.71
C VAL A 239 -27.52 9.11 -18.19
N GLY A 240 -26.43 8.33 -18.15
CA GLY A 240 -26.38 6.99 -17.56
C GLY A 240 -26.73 7.02 -16.07
N ILE A 241 -26.15 7.95 -15.32
CA ILE A 241 -26.49 8.23 -13.92
C ILE A 241 -27.99 8.49 -13.76
N ASN A 242 -28.57 9.39 -14.57
CA ASN A 242 -29.99 9.70 -14.50
C ASN A 242 -30.88 8.47 -14.82
N GLN A 243 -30.52 7.69 -15.84
CA GLN A 243 -31.32 6.54 -16.28
C GLN A 243 -31.25 5.35 -15.33
N HIS A 244 -30.07 5.05 -14.78
CA HIS A 244 -29.84 3.84 -13.97
C HIS A 244 -29.99 4.09 -12.46
N ILE A 245 -29.58 5.26 -11.98
CA ILE A 245 -29.54 5.57 -10.55
C ILE A 245 -30.75 6.42 -10.15
N GLY A 246 -31.16 7.35 -11.02
CA GLY A 246 -32.28 8.27 -10.76
C GLY A 246 -31.98 9.29 -9.65
N ARG A 247 -30.72 9.41 -9.23
CA ARG A 247 -30.25 10.36 -8.21
C ARG A 247 -28.91 10.94 -8.60
N ARG A 248 -28.73 12.23 -8.36
CA ARG A 248 -27.45 12.91 -8.54
C ARG A 248 -26.47 12.45 -7.46
N PRO A 249 -25.25 12.03 -7.80
CA PRO A 249 -24.23 11.67 -6.83
C PRO A 249 -23.85 12.85 -5.93
N ILE A 250 -23.30 12.54 -4.76
CA ILE A 250 -22.66 13.52 -3.89
C ILE A 250 -21.13 13.44 -3.95
N ALA A 251 -20.59 12.36 -4.52
CA ALA A 251 -19.18 12.20 -4.79
C ALA A 251 -18.95 11.54 -6.16
N ALA A 252 -17.94 11.99 -6.91
CA ALA A 252 -17.56 11.42 -8.20
C ALA A 252 -16.04 11.31 -8.36
N PHE A 253 -15.60 10.20 -8.94
CA PHE A 253 -14.19 9.82 -9.08
C PHE A 253 -13.94 9.39 -10.53
N GLY A 254 -12.91 9.97 -11.16
CA GLY A 254 -12.51 9.68 -12.53
C GLY A 254 -10.99 9.84 -12.73
N ASN A 255 -10.52 9.81 -13.97
CA ASN A 255 -9.10 10.03 -14.31
C ASN A 255 -8.86 10.71 -15.65
N SER A 256 -9.90 10.96 -16.46
CA SER A 256 -9.72 11.42 -17.84
C SER A 256 -10.68 12.53 -18.24
N ALA A 257 -10.48 13.07 -19.45
CA ALA A 257 -11.47 13.98 -20.07
C ALA A 257 -12.85 13.33 -20.30
N GLY A 258 -12.95 12.00 -20.29
CA GLY A 258 -14.23 11.27 -20.35
C GLY A 258 -15.09 11.43 -19.09
N ASP A 259 -14.48 11.84 -17.98
CA ASP A 259 -15.16 11.96 -16.68
C ASP A 259 -15.66 13.37 -16.38
N GLU A 260 -15.22 14.36 -17.16
CA GLU A 260 -15.42 15.77 -16.85
C GLU A 260 -16.90 16.10 -16.57
N GLN A 261 -17.81 15.66 -17.44
CA GLN A 261 -19.24 15.94 -17.27
C GLN A 261 -19.87 15.17 -16.10
N MET A 262 -19.34 14.00 -15.74
CA MET A 262 -19.77 13.26 -14.53
C MET A 262 -19.43 14.06 -13.27
N LEU A 263 -18.22 14.63 -13.22
CA LEU A 263 -17.77 15.47 -12.10
C LEU A 263 -18.56 16.78 -12.04
N GLU A 264 -18.75 17.47 -13.16
CA GLU A 264 -19.58 18.68 -13.25
C GLU A 264 -21.02 18.43 -12.81
N TYR A 265 -21.62 17.33 -13.29
CA TYR A 265 -22.97 16.96 -12.90
C TYR A 265 -23.05 16.69 -11.40
N THR A 266 -22.06 16.04 -10.80
CA THR A 266 -22.03 15.83 -9.35
C THR A 266 -21.89 17.15 -8.58
N GLN A 267 -20.96 18.02 -9.01
CA GLN A 267 -20.69 19.31 -8.39
C GLN A 267 -21.87 20.26 -8.44
N GLY A 268 -22.64 20.27 -9.53
CA GLY A 268 -23.79 21.16 -9.71
C GLY A 268 -24.98 20.89 -8.78
N GLY A 269 -24.89 19.92 -7.88
CA GLY A 269 -25.90 19.66 -6.84
C GLY A 269 -25.78 20.57 -5.62
N SER A 270 -26.82 20.62 -4.79
CA SER A 270 -26.85 21.41 -3.54
C SER A 270 -26.21 20.70 -2.34
N GLY A 271 -25.54 21.45 -1.47
CA GLY A 271 -24.87 20.89 -0.29
C GLY A 271 -23.43 20.45 -0.58
N ALA A 272 -22.80 19.73 0.35
CA ALA A 272 -21.41 19.31 0.19
C ALA A 272 -21.25 18.32 -0.97
N ARG A 273 -20.25 18.54 -1.83
CA ARG A 273 -19.90 17.67 -2.96
C ARG A 273 -18.40 17.39 -2.98
N PHE A 274 -18.04 16.23 -3.52
CA PHE A 274 -16.64 15.83 -3.64
C PHE A 274 -16.33 15.29 -5.04
N MET A 275 -15.33 15.88 -5.69
CA MET A 275 -14.89 15.48 -7.02
C MET A 275 -13.40 15.18 -6.93
N LEU A 276 -12.98 14.06 -7.53
CA LEU A 276 -11.60 13.63 -7.51
C LEU A 276 -11.20 13.07 -8.88
N LEU A 277 -10.00 13.45 -9.33
CA LEU A 277 -9.34 12.88 -10.51
C LEU A 277 -8.02 12.20 -10.12
N VAL A 278 -7.77 11.01 -10.66
CA VAL A 278 -6.50 10.30 -10.52
C VAL A 278 -5.53 10.77 -11.60
N LEU A 279 -4.42 11.39 -11.19
CA LEU A 279 -3.29 11.73 -12.04
C LEU A 279 -2.28 10.57 -12.04
N HIS A 280 -2.09 9.97 -13.21
CA HIS A 280 -1.14 8.88 -13.43
C HIS A 280 0.26 9.43 -13.69
N ASP A 281 1.00 9.72 -12.63
CA ASP A 281 2.34 10.33 -12.66
C ASP A 281 3.46 9.42 -12.11
N ASP A 282 3.19 8.12 -11.95
CA ASP A 282 4.14 7.16 -11.37
C ASP A 282 4.61 6.09 -12.38
N ALA A 283 5.63 6.43 -13.15
CA ALA A 283 6.23 5.49 -14.11
C ALA A 283 6.95 4.29 -13.46
N ALA A 284 7.28 4.37 -12.18
CA ALA A 284 8.05 3.35 -11.48
C ALA A 284 7.15 2.21 -10.97
N ARG A 285 6.01 2.56 -10.38
CA ARG A 285 5.03 1.60 -9.84
C ARG A 285 3.92 1.28 -10.84
N GLU A 286 3.57 2.22 -11.71
CA GLU A 286 2.47 2.12 -12.68
C GLU A 286 2.95 2.58 -14.08
N TYR A 287 2.30 3.59 -14.62
CA TYR A 287 2.59 4.33 -15.83
C TYR A 287 2.49 5.83 -15.51
N ALA A 288 3.18 6.63 -16.32
CA ALA A 288 3.08 8.09 -16.28
C ALA A 288 2.51 8.56 -17.62
N TYR A 289 1.29 9.09 -17.63
CA TYR A 289 0.57 9.43 -18.86
C TYR A 289 -0.57 10.44 -18.66
N GLY A 290 -1.04 11.00 -19.77
CA GLY A 290 -2.09 12.02 -19.80
C GLY A 290 -1.44 13.40 -19.70
N PRO A 291 -1.50 14.26 -20.73
CA PRO A 291 -0.56 15.36 -20.92
C PRO A 291 -0.61 16.50 -19.88
N ALA A 292 -1.47 16.40 -18.87
CA ALA A 292 -1.41 17.25 -17.69
C ALA A 292 0.00 17.23 -17.06
N ASN A 293 0.46 18.39 -16.60
CA ASN A 293 1.76 18.57 -15.96
C ASN A 293 2.97 18.07 -16.78
N GLY A 294 2.85 18.08 -18.12
CA GLY A 294 3.95 17.73 -19.02
C GLY A 294 4.19 16.23 -19.20
N LEU A 295 3.26 15.38 -18.76
CA LEU A 295 3.34 13.93 -18.95
C LEU A 295 3.12 13.52 -20.43
N PRO A 296 3.49 12.30 -20.83
CA PRO A 296 3.28 11.80 -22.19
C PRO A 296 1.81 11.77 -22.61
N ASN A 297 1.53 12.22 -23.83
CA ASN A 297 0.18 12.15 -24.39
C ASN A 297 -0.19 10.72 -24.79
N VAL A 298 -1.45 10.34 -24.58
CA VAL A 298 -2.03 9.05 -24.98
C VAL A 298 -3.34 9.28 -25.73
N LYS A 299 -3.76 8.30 -26.56
CA LYS A 299 -5.00 8.42 -27.33
C LYS A 299 -6.27 8.10 -26.52
N LEU A 300 -6.16 7.22 -25.53
CA LEU A 300 -7.26 6.75 -24.68
C LEU A 300 -6.90 7.04 -23.22
N GLY A 301 -7.89 7.40 -22.40
CA GLY A 301 -7.69 7.67 -20.97
C GLY A 301 -6.93 8.97 -20.66
N ALA A 302 -6.77 9.88 -21.63
CA ALA A 302 -5.93 11.05 -21.44
C ALA A 302 -6.50 12.04 -20.40
N PHE A 303 -5.80 12.21 -19.29
CA PHE A 303 -5.95 13.37 -18.41
C PHE A 303 -5.27 14.59 -19.06
N THR A 304 -6.04 15.46 -19.69
CA THR A 304 -5.49 16.62 -20.40
C THR A 304 -5.13 17.79 -19.48
N GLN A 305 -4.21 18.66 -19.92
CA GLN A 305 -3.91 19.90 -19.20
C GLN A 305 -5.16 20.77 -18.97
N ALA A 306 -6.08 20.82 -19.93
CA ALA A 306 -7.32 21.58 -19.79
C ALA A 306 -8.22 21.05 -18.65
N VAL A 307 -8.31 19.72 -18.49
CA VAL A 307 -9.04 19.10 -17.38
C VAL A 307 -8.34 19.38 -16.06
N TYR A 308 -7.00 19.37 -16.03
CA TYR A 308 -6.21 19.69 -14.84
C TYR A 308 -6.43 21.14 -14.40
N ASP A 309 -6.32 22.09 -15.34
CA ASP A 309 -6.52 23.52 -15.08
C ASP A 309 -7.96 23.79 -14.57
N LYS A 310 -8.93 23.07 -15.13
CA LYS A 310 -10.32 23.12 -14.66
C LYS A 310 -10.47 22.55 -13.26
N ALA A 311 -9.86 21.40 -12.95
CA ALA A 311 -9.88 20.81 -11.62
C ALA A 311 -9.35 21.80 -10.57
N GLN A 312 -8.24 22.49 -10.87
CA GLN A 312 -7.70 23.53 -10.00
C GLN A 312 -8.68 24.71 -9.83
N LYS A 313 -9.28 25.18 -10.92
CA LYS A 313 -10.24 26.30 -10.90
C LYS A 313 -11.53 25.97 -10.11
N GLU A 314 -12.07 24.77 -10.30
CA GLU A 314 -13.36 24.34 -9.73
C GLU A 314 -13.19 23.64 -8.37
N GLY A 315 -11.96 23.51 -7.87
CA GLY A 315 -11.66 22.91 -6.56
C GLY A 315 -11.84 21.39 -6.52
N TRP A 316 -11.67 20.70 -7.64
CA TRP A 316 -11.65 19.23 -7.69
C TRP A 316 -10.31 18.74 -7.14
N ALA A 317 -10.35 17.68 -6.32
CA ALA A 317 -9.14 17.04 -5.84
C ALA A 317 -8.42 16.37 -7.03
N VAL A 318 -7.12 16.57 -7.14
CA VAL A 318 -6.27 15.81 -8.07
C VAL A 318 -5.32 14.97 -7.24
N VAL A 319 -5.43 13.66 -7.36
CA VAL A 319 -4.58 12.68 -6.67
C VAL A 319 -3.36 12.41 -7.52
N SER A 320 -2.17 12.69 -7.00
CA SER A 320 -0.92 12.21 -7.59
C SER A 320 -0.74 10.75 -7.19
N MET A 321 -0.75 9.80 -8.12
CA MET A 321 -0.41 8.41 -7.79
C MET A 321 0.98 8.31 -7.15
N HIS A 322 1.94 9.09 -7.65
CA HIS A 322 3.29 9.11 -7.13
C HIS A 322 3.35 9.66 -5.69
N GLY A 323 2.73 10.82 -5.45
CA GLY A 323 2.86 11.56 -4.19
C GLY A 323 1.85 11.16 -3.11
N ASP A 324 0.62 10.84 -3.48
CA ASP A 324 -0.48 10.62 -2.54
C ASP A 324 -0.70 9.15 -2.18
N TRP A 325 -0.16 8.20 -2.95
CA TRP A 325 -0.29 6.77 -2.67
C TRP A 325 1.04 6.17 -2.23
N ASN A 326 1.08 5.46 -1.10
CA ASN A 326 2.26 4.69 -0.67
C ASN A 326 2.26 3.25 -1.21
N GLN A 327 1.17 2.84 -1.84
CA GLN A 327 0.99 1.55 -2.50
C GLN A 327 0.04 1.74 -3.68
N VAL A 328 0.37 1.23 -4.87
CA VAL A 328 -0.53 1.29 -6.03
C VAL A 328 -1.36 0.02 -6.11
N TYR A 329 -0.72 -1.15 -6.22
CA TYR A 329 -1.43 -2.43 -6.34
C TYR A 329 -1.47 -3.25 -5.04
N PRO A 330 -2.51 -4.07 -4.79
CA PRO A 330 -2.58 -4.96 -3.62
C PRO A 330 -1.43 -5.96 -3.51
N PHE A 331 -0.86 -6.35 -4.65
CA PHE A 331 0.26 -7.30 -4.70
C PHE A 331 1.64 -6.65 -4.47
N GLU A 332 1.70 -5.31 -4.41
CA GLU A 332 2.93 -4.63 -3.98
C GLU A 332 3.19 -4.97 -2.52
N ARG A 333 4.42 -5.37 -2.20
CA ARG A 333 4.86 -5.40 -0.82
C ARG A 333 5.12 -3.95 -0.43
N SER A 334 4.39 -3.42 0.56
CA SER A 334 4.71 -2.12 1.14
C SER A 334 6.20 -2.10 1.48
N PRO A 335 6.95 -1.03 1.18
CA PRO A 335 8.34 -0.93 1.58
C PRO A 335 8.47 -1.23 3.07
N VAL A 336 9.43 -2.09 3.40
CA VAL A 336 9.69 -2.55 4.75
C VAL A 336 11.05 -2.00 5.16
N THR A 337 11.19 -1.54 6.39
CA THR A 337 12.47 -1.17 6.99
C THR A 337 12.80 -2.16 8.09
N ALA A 338 13.98 -2.76 8.04
CA ALA A 338 14.54 -3.55 9.13
C ALA A 338 15.13 -2.58 10.16
N ILE A 339 14.55 -2.52 11.35
CA ILE A 339 14.96 -1.57 12.39
C ILE A 339 15.58 -2.26 13.60
N ASP A 340 16.46 -1.54 14.28
CA ASP A 340 16.93 -1.79 15.64
C ASP A 340 16.54 -0.61 16.52
N ILE A 341 15.81 -0.86 17.61
CA ILE A 341 15.65 0.12 18.70
C ILE A 341 16.61 -0.29 19.81
N LEU A 342 17.53 0.62 20.13
CA LEU A 342 18.70 0.34 20.93
C LEU A 342 18.97 1.40 21.99
N LEU A 343 19.75 1.02 22.99
CA LEU A 343 20.35 1.92 23.98
C LEU A 343 21.81 2.19 23.63
N GLU A 344 22.20 3.46 23.67
CA GLU A 344 23.58 3.90 23.53
C GLU A 344 24.24 3.88 24.92
N PRO A 345 25.30 3.10 25.14
CA PRO A 345 25.96 3.01 26.45
C PRO A 345 26.85 4.23 26.73
N ASP A 346 27.16 4.48 28.00
CA ASP A 346 28.07 5.55 28.40
C ASP A 346 29.54 5.29 28.04
N VAL A 347 30.37 6.30 28.26
CA VAL A 347 31.81 6.29 27.96
C VAL A 347 32.56 5.13 28.62
N THR A 348 32.10 4.64 29.78
CA THR A 348 32.76 3.52 30.49
C THR A 348 32.68 2.25 29.65
N MET A 349 31.47 1.88 29.23
CA MET A 349 31.27 0.71 28.39
C MET A 349 31.88 0.90 27.00
N LEU A 350 31.84 2.10 26.42
CA LEU A 350 32.50 2.39 25.14
C LEU A 350 34.00 2.09 25.19
N GLN A 351 34.70 2.57 26.22
CA GLN A 351 36.14 2.31 26.39
C GLN A 351 36.44 0.80 26.51
N HIS A 352 35.62 0.05 27.26
CA HIS A 352 35.78 -1.40 27.36
C HIS A 352 35.52 -2.09 26.02
N ALA A 353 34.47 -1.71 25.29
CA ALA A 353 34.14 -2.27 23.99
C ALA A 353 35.23 -2.00 22.95
N GLU A 354 35.77 -0.77 22.91
CA GLU A 354 36.87 -0.37 22.03
C GLU A 354 38.17 -1.12 22.34
N ALA A 355 38.50 -1.30 23.62
CA ALA A 355 39.66 -2.08 24.02
C ALA A 355 39.57 -3.54 23.53
N VAL A 356 38.39 -4.15 23.64
CA VAL A 356 38.15 -5.50 23.10
C VAL A 356 38.20 -5.50 21.58
N ASN A 357 37.55 -4.55 20.90
CA ASN A 357 37.57 -4.44 19.45
C ASN A 357 39.00 -4.33 18.89
N ALA A 358 39.85 -3.51 19.53
CA ALA A 358 41.25 -3.37 19.16
C ALA A 358 42.05 -4.68 19.32
N ARG A 359 41.70 -5.53 20.30
CA ARG A 359 42.28 -6.88 20.43
C ARG A 359 41.81 -7.80 19.32
N LEU A 360 40.51 -7.78 18.99
CA LEU A 360 39.91 -8.63 17.95
C LEU A 360 40.46 -8.28 16.57
N LEU A 361 40.57 -6.99 16.23
CA LEU A 361 41.11 -6.55 14.93
C LEU A 361 42.59 -6.93 14.73
N LYS A 362 43.38 -7.05 15.80
CA LYS A 362 44.78 -7.52 15.71
C LYS A 362 44.87 -8.98 15.28
N VAL A 363 43.94 -9.82 15.74
CA VAL A 363 43.94 -11.26 15.45
C VAL A 363 43.07 -11.63 14.26
N TYR A 364 42.10 -10.77 13.91
CA TYR A 364 41.22 -10.93 12.76
C TYR A 364 40.98 -9.57 12.08
N PRO A 365 41.94 -9.10 11.25
CA PRO A 365 41.85 -7.79 10.58
C PRO A 365 40.67 -7.64 9.60
N LYS A 366 40.02 -8.75 9.24
CA LYS A 366 38.81 -8.77 8.39
C LYS A 366 37.52 -8.50 9.16
N GLY A 367 37.58 -8.31 10.50
CA GLY A 367 36.44 -7.88 11.30
C GLY A 367 36.07 -6.42 11.05
N PHE A 368 35.09 -5.91 11.79
CA PHE A 368 34.70 -4.49 11.73
C PHE A 368 35.26 -3.69 12.91
N ALA A 369 35.57 -2.42 12.63
CA ALA A 369 35.87 -1.43 13.66
C ALA A 369 34.58 -0.87 14.26
N LEU A 370 34.62 -0.49 15.53
CA LEU A 370 33.52 0.26 16.15
C LEU A 370 33.56 1.70 15.64
N ASP A 371 32.63 2.07 14.78
CA ASP A 371 32.60 3.36 14.08
C ASP A 371 31.16 3.86 13.85
N ALA A 372 30.97 4.86 12.96
CA ALA A 372 29.66 5.42 12.64
C ALA A 372 28.65 4.40 12.08
N THR A 373 29.13 3.32 11.47
CA THR A 373 28.33 2.25 10.85
C THR A 373 28.21 1.01 11.74
N HIS A 374 29.04 0.91 12.79
CA HIS A 374 29.08 -0.17 13.77
C HIS A 374 29.15 0.40 15.20
N ARG A 375 28.11 1.16 15.57
CA ARG A 375 28.06 1.82 16.89
C ARG A 375 27.94 0.77 18.00
N PRO A 376 28.70 0.86 19.10
CA PRO A 376 28.44 0.03 20.27
C PRO A 376 27.07 0.37 20.87
N HIS A 377 26.23 -0.64 21.08
CA HIS A 377 24.86 -0.47 21.57
C HIS A 377 24.36 -1.71 22.28
N ILE A 378 23.27 -1.55 23.04
CA ILE A 378 22.45 -2.68 23.52
C ILE A 378 21.16 -2.69 22.70
N THR A 379 20.99 -3.71 21.87
CA THR A 379 19.74 -3.94 21.13
C THR A 379 18.60 -4.23 22.11
N MET A 380 17.54 -3.45 22.06
CA MET A 380 16.31 -3.73 22.80
C MET A 380 15.37 -4.57 21.95
N ILE A 381 15.10 -4.14 20.71
CA ILE A 381 14.27 -4.88 19.76
C ILE A 381 14.79 -4.74 18.34
N GLN A 382 14.74 -5.83 17.57
CA GLN A 382 14.84 -5.79 16.11
C GLN A 382 13.54 -6.26 15.48
N ARG A 383 13.05 -5.54 14.47
CA ARG A 383 11.79 -5.84 13.77
C ARG A 383 11.82 -5.36 12.33
N PHE A 384 11.00 -6.00 11.51
CA PHE A 384 10.54 -5.41 10.26
C PHE A 384 9.32 -4.53 10.54
N VAL A 385 9.35 -3.30 10.05
CA VAL A 385 8.23 -2.35 10.13
C VAL A 385 7.91 -1.81 8.74
N ARG A 386 6.65 -1.44 8.50
CA ARG A 386 6.30 -0.72 7.25
C ARG A 386 7.04 0.61 7.25
N THR A 387 7.76 0.93 6.18
CA THR A 387 8.54 2.17 6.06
C THR A 387 7.65 3.40 6.23
N ALA A 388 6.41 3.35 5.74
CA ALA A 388 5.42 4.42 5.89
C ALA A 388 4.99 4.67 7.35
N ASP A 389 5.19 3.71 8.25
CA ASP A 389 4.82 3.84 9.67
C ASP A 389 6.00 4.25 10.57
N LEU A 390 7.18 4.57 10.01
CA LEU A 390 8.39 4.88 10.79
C LEU A 390 8.18 6.04 11.78
N ASP A 391 7.51 7.12 11.38
CA ASP A 391 7.23 8.24 12.29
C ASP A 391 6.32 7.84 13.46
N LYS A 392 5.36 6.93 13.21
CA LYS A 392 4.50 6.37 14.25
C LYS A 392 5.29 5.46 15.20
N VAL A 393 6.22 4.67 14.66
CA VAL A 393 7.18 3.87 15.45
C VAL A 393 8.03 4.79 16.34
N TYR A 394 8.55 5.90 15.81
CA TYR A 394 9.32 6.86 16.61
C TYR A 394 8.48 7.49 17.72
N ALA A 395 7.25 7.91 17.42
CA ALA A 395 6.37 8.47 18.43
C ALA A 395 6.07 7.45 19.55
N ALA A 396 5.74 6.21 19.19
CA ALA A 396 5.42 5.16 20.14
C ALA A 396 6.63 4.76 21.02
N ALA A 397 7.79 4.54 20.40
CA ALA A 397 9.02 4.21 21.12
C ALA A 397 9.50 5.36 22.02
N GLY A 398 9.43 6.60 21.53
CA GLY A 398 9.80 7.79 22.30
C GLY A 398 8.97 7.96 23.58
N GLN A 399 7.66 7.68 23.54
CA GLN A 399 6.81 7.71 24.73
C GLN A 399 7.20 6.67 25.78
N VAL A 400 7.59 5.46 25.34
CA VAL A 400 8.07 4.40 26.23
C VAL A 400 9.41 4.81 26.86
N LEU A 401 10.36 5.27 26.05
CA LEU A 401 11.69 5.68 26.50
C LEU A 401 11.64 6.83 27.51
N ALA A 402 10.78 7.83 27.26
CA ALA A 402 10.60 8.97 28.18
C ALA A 402 10.07 8.55 29.56
N ARG A 403 9.27 7.49 29.64
CA ARG A 403 8.71 6.98 30.91
C ARG A 403 9.66 6.06 31.67
N ALA A 404 10.63 5.46 30.97
CA ALA A 404 11.49 4.42 31.53
C ALA A 404 12.70 4.95 32.32
N ASN A 405 12.93 6.27 32.35
CA ASN A 405 14.07 6.91 33.03
C ASN A 405 15.42 6.24 32.69
N VAL A 406 15.63 6.02 31.38
CA VAL A 406 16.73 5.22 30.81
C VAL A 406 18.10 5.65 31.32
N THR A 407 18.37 6.94 31.44
CA THR A 407 19.67 7.50 31.86
C THR A 407 19.94 7.34 33.35
N ALA A 408 18.93 7.04 34.17
CA ALA A 408 19.09 6.74 35.59
C ALA A 408 19.43 5.26 35.86
N MET A 409 19.32 4.38 34.86
CA MET A 409 19.64 2.96 35.03
C MET A 409 21.12 2.76 35.32
N LYS A 410 21.43 1.85 36.26
CA LYS A 410 22.79 1.39 36.57
C LYS A 410 22.87 -0.09 36.24
N LEU A 411 23.58 -0.41 35.17
CA LEU A 411 23.74 -1.77 34.65
C LEU A 411 25.13 -2.29 35.01
N GLU A 412 25.23 -3.59 35.26
CA GLU A 412 26.50 -4.25 35.57
C GLU A 412 26.91 -5.14 34.39
N ALA A 413 28.05 -4.83 33.77
CA ALA A 413 28.72 -5.73 32.83
C ALA A 413 29.43 -6.84 33.63
N PHE A 414 29.28 -8.09 33.22
CA PHE A 414 29.74 -9.21 34.07
C PHE A 414 30.46 -10.36 33.35
N LYS A 415 30.42 -10.43 32.02
CA LYS A 415 31.15 -11.46 31.27
C LYS A 415 31.36 -11.08 29.80
N TYR A 416 32.35 -11.73 29.19
CA TYR A 416 32.40 -11.88 27.74
C TYR A 416 31.39 -12.93 27.28
N TYR A 417 30.92 -12.78 26.04
CA TYR A 417 30.16 -13.80 25.34
C TYR A 417 30.45 -13.72 23.83
N TYR A 418 30.10 -14.76 23.08
CA TYR A 418 30.00 -14.62 21.63
C TYR A 418 28.85 -15.43 21.04
N ILE A 419 28.36 -14.99 19.88
CA ILE A 419 27.42 -15.75 19.04
C ILE A 419 28.25 -16.48 17.97
N PRO A 420 28.25 -17.83 17.93
CA PRO A 420 28.99 -18.58 16.92
C PRO A 420 28.39 -18.39 15.53
N SER A 421 29.24 -18.23 14.51
CA SER A 421 28.87 -18.24 13.10
C SER A 421 29.97 -18.91 12.27
N GLN A 422 29.74 -20.17 11.86
CA GLN A 422 30.75 -21.01 11.20
C GLN A 422 32.07 -21.05 12.00
N ASP A 423 33.18 -20.62 11.39
CA ASP A 423 34.53 -20.61 12.00
C ASP A 423 34.83 -19.33 12.80
N ILE A 424 33.95 -18.33 12.71
CA ILE A 424 34.05 -17.06 13.42
C ILE A 424 32.96 -16.93 14.50
N GLY A 425 33.02 -15.88 15.29
CA GLY A 425 31.96 -15.52 16.22
C GLY A 425 31.85 -14.02 16.43
N LEU A 426 30.63 -13.57 16.74
CA LEU A 426 30.35 -12.18 17.10
C LEU A 426 30.54 -12.00 18.60
N SER A 427 31.63 -11.33 18.99
CA SER A 427 32.02 -11.09 20.38
C SER A 427 31.21 -9.97 21.01
N GLY A 428 30.90 -10.07 22.30
CA GLY A 428 30.30 -8.98 23.06
C GLY A 428 30.56 -9.01 24.56
N ILE A 429 30.24 -7.89 25.21
CA ILE A 429 30.24 -7.73 26.67
C ILE A 429 28.79 -7.76 27.15
N VAL A 430 28.46 -8.64 28.09
CA VAL A 430 27.08 -8.85 28.55
C VAL A 430 26.81 -8.02 29.80
N ALA A 431 25.67 -7.32 29.79
CA ALA A 431 25.08 -6.69 30.96
C ALA A 431 24.17 -7.69 31.70
N LYS A 432 24.12 -7.66 33.03
CA LYS A 432 23.13 -8.43 33.77
C LYS A 432 21.72 -7.93 33.42
N PRO A 433 20.77 -8.82 33.04
CA PRO A 433 19.38 -8.42 32.90
C PRO A 433 18.85 -7.86 34.24
N THR A 434 18.18 -6.72 34.19
CA THR A 434 17.48 -6.14 35.35
C THR A 434 15.99 -6.07 35.10
N PRO A 435 15.14 -6.04 36.14
CA PRO A 435 13.70 -5.87 35.97
C PRO A 435 13.32 -4.64 35.15
N GLU A 436 14.05 -3.52 35.31
CA GLU A 436 13.82 -2.28 34.58
C GLU A 436 14.13 -2.43 33.09
N LEU A 437 15.22 -3.13 32.75
CA LEU A 437 15.63 -3.35 31.37
C LEU A 437 14.70 -4.35 30.66
N LEU A 438 14.27 -5.40 31.36
CA LEU A 438 13.28 -6.35 30.86
C LEU A 438 11.92 -5.69 30.64
N LYS A 439 11.49 -4.83 31.57
CA LYS A 439 10.26 -4.05 31.43
C LYS A 439 10.33 -3.10 30.25
N LEU A 440 11.44 -2.37 30.09
CA LEU A 440 11.65 -1.47 28.95
C LEU A 440 11.55 -2.24 27.63
N GLN A 441 12.17 -3.42 27.53
CA GLN A 441 12.06 -4.26 26.35
C GLN A 441 10.61 -4.64 26.05
N ALA A 442 9.88 -5.14 27.04
CA ALA A 442 8.49 -5.56 26.89
C ALA A 442 7.58 -4.39 26.45
N ASP A 443 7.75 -3.21 27.05
CA ASP A 443 6.98 -2.01 26.70
C ASP A 443 7.28 -1.55 25.26
N LEU A 444 8.55 -1.60 24.82
CA LEU A 444 8.93 -1.28 23.44
C LEU A 444 8.34 -2.28 22.44
N ILE A 445 8.36 -3.58 22.74
CA ILE A 445 7.74 -4.62 21.90
C ILE A 445 6.25 -4.32 21.74
N ALA A 446 5.54 -4.07 22.84
CA ALA A 446 4.11 -3.79 22.82
C ALA A 446 3.79 -2.52 21.99
N ALA A 447 4.56 -1.46 22.20
CA ALA A 447 4.35 -0.18 21.52
C ALA A 447 4.58 -0.24 20.01
N VAL A 448 5.55 -1.05 19.56
CA VAL A 448 5.92 -1.13 18.13
C VAL A 448 5.11 -2.17 17.37
N THR A 449 4.56 -3.19 18.05
CA THR A 449 3.83 -4.33 17.43
C THR A 449 2.81 -3.93 16.34
N PRO A 450 1.96 -2.89 16.50
CA PRO A 450 0.99 -2.49 15.48
C PRO A 450 1.60 -2.12 14.12
N PHE A 451 2.87 -1.71 14.10
CA PHE A 451 3.57 -1.21 12.90
C PHE A 451 4.40 -2.29 12.20
N THR A 452 4.45 -3.49 12.77
CA THR A 452 5.36 -4.54 12.31
C THR A 452 4.79 -5.39 11.18
N VAL A 453 5.69 -6.02 10.42
CA VAL A 453 5.40 -7.08 9.45
C VAL A 453 6.23 -8.31 9.77
N GLU A 454 5.83 -9.46 9.26
CA GLU A 454 6.45 -10.75 9.60
C GLU A 454 7.89 -10.89 9.08
N THR A 455 8.17 -10.37 7.87
CA THR A 455 9.47 -10.50 7.20
C THR A 455 9.74 -9.35 6.24
N GLY A 456 11.00 -9.21 5.82
CA GLY A 456 11.45 -8.30 4.75
C GLY A 456 12.27 -9.01 3.67
N THR A 457 12.89 -8.22 2.80
CA THR A 457 13.91 -8.64 1.83
C THR A 457 15.20 -7.84 2.06
N SER A 458 16.25 -8.05 1.27
CA SER A 458 17.49 -7.22 1.33
C SER A 458 17.20 -5.73 1.22
N ALA A 459 16.15 -5.33 0.50
CA ALA A 459 15.75 -3.93 0.35
C ALA A 459 15.32 -3.25 1.66
N ALA A 460 15.04 -4.04 2.71
CA ALA A 460 14.69 -3.50 4.03
C ALA A 460 15.90 -3.01 4.83
N PHE A 461 17.11 -3.40 4.43
CA PHE A 461 18.36 -3.12 5.13
C PHE A 461 19.16 -2.03 4.39
N VAL A 462 20.17 -1.49 5.06
CA VAL A 462 21.22 -0.71 4.42
C VAL A 462 22.17 -1.67 3.70
N THR A 463 22.22 -1.57 2.37
CA THR A 463 23.14 -2.31 1.50
C THR A 463 24.06 -1.36 0.74
N THR A 464 25.17 -1.85 0.21
CA THR A 464 26.06 -1.09 -0.69
C THR A 464 26.00 -1.70 -2.10
N PRO A 465 26.45 -0.98 -3.16
CA PRO A 465 26.57 -1.57 -4.49
C PRO A 465 27.47 -2.82 -4.52
N ASP A 466 28.50 -2.86 -3.68
CA ASP A 466 29.45 -3.96 -3.58
C ASP A 466 28.92 -5.14 -2.73
N ASP A 467 27.92 -4.90 -1.87
CA ASP A 467 27.23 -5.92 -1.06
C ASP A 467 25.70 -5.68 -1.07
N PRO A 468 25.01 -5.99 -2.18
CA PRO A 468 23.60 -5.66 -2.37
C PRO A 468 22.63 -6.69 -1.76
N VAL A 469 23.14 -7.82 -1.24
CA VAL A 469 22.32 -8.95 -0.77
C VAL A 469 22.59 -9.22 0.70
N ILE A 470 21.53 -9.13 1.51
CA ILE A 470 21.57 -9.51 2.91
C ILE A 470 21.48 -11.03 3.05
N ASP A 471 22.26 -11.58 3.97
CA ASP A 471 22.21 -13.01 4.31
C ASP A 471 20.78 -13.42 4.71
N PRO A 472 20.17 -14.43 4.06
CA PRO A 472 18.87 -14.96 4.44
C PRO A 472 18.75 -15.34 5.93
N PHE A 473 19.85 -15.76 6.56
CA PHE A 473 19.88 -16.04 8.00
C PHE A 473 19.63 -14.78 8.82
N LEU A 474 20.17 -13.63 8.42
CA LEU A 474 19.94 -12.36 9.10
C LEU A 474 18.47 -11.91 8.97
N ILE A 475 17.87 -12.10 7.79
CA ILE A 475 16.44 -11.82 7.59
C ILE A 475 15.61 -12.66 8.56
N GLN A 476 15.89 -13.97 8.65
CA GLN A 476 15.21 -14.86 9.57
C GLN A 476 15.46 -14.50 11.04
N TYR A 477 16.67 -14.06 11.38
CA TYR A 477 17.03 -13.61 12.72
C TYR A 477 16.18 -12.40 13.14
N VAL A 478 16.05 -11.38 12.30
CA VAL A 478 15.21 -10.20 12.57
C VAL A 478 13.73 -10.57 12.70
N SER A 479 13.21 -11.44 11.82
CA SER A 479 11.84 -11.96 11.92
C SER A 479 11.57 -12.69 13.24
N ALA A 480 12.55 -13.46 13.72
CA ALA A 480 12.43 -14.27 14.92
C ALA A 480 12.96 -13.59 16.19
N PHE A 481 13.38 -12.32 16.12
CA PHE A 481 14.06 -11.65 17.23
C PHE A 481 13.21 -11.64 18.49
N VAL A 482 11.98 -11.12 18.42
CA VAL A 482 11.09 -11.04 19.60
C VAL A 482 10.84 -12.42 20.23
N PRO A 483 10.39 -13.45 19.51
CA PRO A 483 10.15 -14.75 20.14
C PRO A 483 11.43 -15.46 20.63
N LYS A 484 12.63 -15.12 20.14
CA LYS A 484 13.88 -15.82 20.49
C LYS A 484 14.86 -15.05 21.38
N ALA A 485 14.73 -13.73 21.49
CA ALA A 485 15.72 -12.85 22.13
C ALA A 485 15.06 -11.81 23.07
N SER A 486 13.85 -12.07 23.56
CA SER A 486 13.17 -11.23 24.54
C SER A 486 12.78 -12.00 25.81
N GLY A 487 12.43 -11.26 26.86
CA GLY A 487 12.00 -11.84 28.13
C GLY A 487 13.08 -12.72 28.75
N GLU A 488 12.75 -13.98 29.06
CA GLU A 488 13.70 -14.94 29.65
C GLU A 488 14.88 -15.28 28.74
N HIS A 489 14.74 -15.05 27.42
CA HIS A 489 15.81 -15.26 26.44
C HIS A 489 16.60 -13.97 26.15
N PHE A 490 16.29 -12.87 26.82
CA PHE A 490 16.97 -11.60 26.59
C PHE A 490 18.41 -11.65 27.12
N ASN A 491 19.37 -11.45 26.21
CA ASN A 491 20.79 -11.38 26.52
C ASN A 491 21.31 -9.98 26.17
N PRO A 492 21.14 -8.96 27.05
CA PRO A 492 21.56 -7.60 26.78
C PRO A 492 23.08 -7.53 26.72
N HIS A 493 23.62 -7.11 25.57
CA HIS A 493 25.05 -7.08 25.35
C HIS A 493 25.44 -5.93 24.44
N VAL A 494 26.71 -5.54 24.53
CA VAL A 494 27.36 -4.65 23.57
C VAL A 494 28.29 -5.46 22.70
N THR A 495 28.02 -5.48 21.40
CA THR A 495 28.88 -6.14 20.41
C THR A 495 30.22 -5.41 20.31
N THR A 496 31.30 -6.18 20.30
CA THR A 496 32.70 -5.69 20.34
C THR A 496 33.50 -6.03 19.09
N GLY A 497 33.00 -6.90 18.21
CA GLY A 497 33.66 -7.25 16.95
C GLY A 497 33.54 -8.72 16.60
N VAL A 498 34.37 -9.17 15.66
CA VAL A 498 34.37 -10.55 15.14
C VAL A 498 35.79 -11.10 15.19
N ALA A 499 35.93 -12.38 15.55
CA ALA A 499 37.19 -13.13 15.46
C ALA A 499 36.94 -14.62 15.24
N LEU A 500 38.02 -15.38 15.02
CA LEU A 500 37.98 -16.84 14.97
C LEU A 500 37.54 -17.42 16.32
N ARG A 501 36.74 -18.49 16.29
CA ARG A 501 36.18 -19.12 17.50
C ARG A 501 37.24 -19.56 18.50
N GLU A 502 38.38 -20.07 18.03
CA GLU A 502 39.50 -20.45 18.91
C GLU A 502 40.05 -19.27 19.75
N TYR A 503 40.06 -18.06 19.18
CA TYR A 503 40.43 -16.86 19.94
C TYR A 503 39.33 -16.48 20.93
N LEU A 504 38.07 -16.55 20.51
CA LEU A 504 36.92 -16.20 21.34
C LEU A 504 36.75 -17.17 22.52
N ASP A 505 37.04 -18.45 22.35
CA ASP A 505 37.03 -19.45 23.44
C ASP A 505 38.10 -19.12 24.51
N ARG A 506 39.26 -18.60 24.08
CA ARG A 506 40.28 -18.08 25.01
C ARG A 506 39.82 -16.79 25.70
N LEU A 507 39.23 -15.86 24.95
CA LEU A 507 38.67 -14.62 25.51
C LEU A 507 37.59 -14.92 26.56
N LEU A 508 36.73 -15.91 26.32
CA LEU A 508 35.71 -16.37 27.26
C LEU A 508 36.29 -16.92 28.58
N ALA A 509 37.47 -17.55 28.51
CA ALA A 509 38.14 -18.14 29.66
C ALA A 509 38.93 -17.11 30.49
N GLU A 510 39.11 -15.88 29.98
CA GLU A 510 39.79 -14.81 30.71
C GLU A 510 38.97 -14.34 31.92
N PRO A 511 39.62 -13.99 33.05
CA PRO A 511 38.94 -13.33 34.15
C PRO A 511 38.28 -12.03 33.68
N PHE A 512 36.97 -11.89 33.94
CA PHE A 512 36.23 -10.67 33.66
C PHE A 512 36.04 -9.88 34.96
N ALA A 513 36.58 -8.66 35.03
CA ALA A 513 36.32 -7.75 36.14
C ALA A 513 34.98 -7.03 35.91
N PRO A 514 33.94 -7.26 36.75
CA PRO A 514 32.66 -6.58 36.57
C PRO A 514 32.79 -5.07 36.72
N PHE A 515 32.02 -4.32 35.93
CA PHE A 515 31.98 -2.87 35.98
C PHE A 515 30.56 -2.35 35.80
N THR A 516 30.28 -1.18 36.38
CA THR A 516 28.98 -0.51 36.24
C THR A 516 29.04 0.50 35.11
N PHE A 517 27.95 0.59 34.34
CA PHE A 517 27.75 1.60 33.31
C PHE A 517 26.27 1.99 33.26
N SER A 518 25.95 3.07 32.54
CA SER A 518 24.60 3.55 32.31
C SER A 518 24.33 3.69 30.80
N PRO A 519 23.08 3.52 30.35
CA PRO A 519 22.65 4.05 29.06
C PRO A 519 22.79 5.58 29.04
N ALA A 520 23.42 6.13 28.01
CA ALA A 520 23.56 7.57 27.78
C ALA A 520 22.52 8.13 26.81
N GLY A 521 21.90 7.27 26.00
CA GLY A 521 20.91 7.65 24.99
C GLY A 521 20.13 6.47 24.45
N ALA A 522 19.21 6.74 23.53
CA ALA A 522 18.49 5.73 22.78
C ALA A 522 18.24 6.19 21.35
N ALA A 523 18.17 5.24 20.42
CA ALA A 523 18.00 5.54 19.01
C ALA A 523 17.26 4.41 18.28
N VAL A 524 16.76 4.75 17.09
CA VAL A 524 16.32 3.80 16.07
C VAL A 524 17.31 3.84 14.92
N TYR A 525 17.78 2.68 14.51
CA TYR A 525 18.65 2.50 13.36
C TYR A 525 18.00 1.60 12.33
N GLN A 526 18.30 1.84 11.06
CA GLN A 526 18.10 0.84 10.01
C GLN A 526 19.26 -0.15 10.08
N LEU A 527 18.91 -1.43 10.09
CA LEU A 527 19.87 -2.52 10.11
C LEU A 527 20.64 -2.60 8.79
N GLY A 528 21.94 -2.88 8.86
CA GLY A 528 22.77 -3.23 7.72
C GLY A 528 23.20 -4.69 7.75
N GLN A 529 24.23 -5.03 6.98
CA GLN A 529 24.84 -6.36 6.99
C GLN A 529 25.30 -6.73 8.41
N PHE A 530 25.26 -8.03 8.73
CA PHE A 530 25.57 -8.59 10.07
C PHE A 530 24.66 -8.09 11.21
N GLY A 531 23.53 -7.44 10.91
CA GLY A 531 22.61 -6.90 11.92
C GLY A 531 23.13 -5.63 12.58
N THR A 532 23.99 -4.90 11.87
CA THR A 532 24.64 -3.68 12.37
C THR A 532 23.67 -2.51 12.41
N ALA A 533 23.80 -1.66 13.44
CA ALA A 533 23.10 -0.38 13.51
C ALA A 533 23.72 0.61 12.50
N SER A 534 23.37 0.44 11.23
CA SER A 534 24.13 1.01 10.10
C SER A 534 23.74 2.45 9.77
N LYS A 535 22.43 2.76 9.72
CA LYS A 535 21.94 4.13 9.44
C LYS A 535 21.05 4.60 10.58
N LYS A 536 21.46 5.66 11.28
CA LYS A 536 20.64 6.30 12.31
C LYS A 536 19.39 6.89 11.66
N LEU A 537 18.22 6.50 12.14
CA LEU A 537 16.93 7.00 11.67
C LEU A 537 16.34 8.04 12.63
N LYS A 538 16.44 7.78 13.93
CA LYS A 538 15.94 8.66 14.99
C LYS A 538 16.84 8.54 16.22
N GLU A 539 17.04 9.65 16.91
CA GLU A 539 17.63 9.67 18.25
C GLU A 539 16.74 10.44 19.22
N TRP A 540 16.83 10.07 20.49
CA TRP A 540 16.22 10.80 21.59
C TRP A 540 17.32 11.25 22.55
N ASP A 541 17.33 12.54 22.84
CA ASP A 541 18.10 13.06 23.96
C ASP A 541 17.33 12.76 25.24
N LEU A 542 17.85 11.82 26.02
CA LEU A 542 17.25 11.37 27.29
C LEU A 542 17.96 11.97 28.51
N ARG A 543 18.76 13.04 28.29
CA ARG A 543 19.30 13.85 29.38
C ARG A 543 18.15 14.56 30.12
N PRO A 544 18.20 14.64 31.46
CA PRO A 544 17.14 15.24 32.27
C PRO A 544 16.84 16.70 31.94
#